data_AF-A0A5B0D2M9-F1
#
_entry.id   AF-A0A5B0D2M9-F1
#
_cell.length_a   1.000
_cell.length_b   1.000
_cell.length_c   1.000
_cell.angle_alpha   90.00
_cell.angle_beta   90.00
_cell.angle_gamma   90.00
#
_symmetry.space_group_name_H-M   'P 1'
#
loop_
_entity.id
_entity.type
_entity.pdbx_description
1 polymer ?
#
loop_
_entity_poly.entity_id
_entity_poly.type
_entity_poly.pdbx_seq_one_letter_code
_entity_poly.pdbx_strand_id
1 'polypeptide(L)'
;MTDPEEHARLARLQEIRGSMEELRIEALAERGRKTFTTEETLEFIRRQDLAADTVASWALEGLEPDSAVLERVQSYVEGEVVIEELIEQATRRASAGP
;
A
#
# COMPACT_ATOMS: atom_id res chain seq x y z
N MET A 1 -4.52 -25.37 -42.20
CA MET A 1 -5.20 -26.15 -41.15
C MET A 1 -4.52 -25.77 -39.84
N THR A 2 -5.17 -24.97 -39.00
CA THR A 2 -4.62 -24.64 -37.68
C THR A 2 -4.70 -25.90 -36.82
N ASP A 3 -3.59 -26.20 -36.15
CA ASP A 3 -3.43 -27.38 -35.32
C ASP A 3 -4.47 -27.37 -34.19
N PRO A 4 -5.24 -28.45 -33.95
CA PRO A 4 -6.15 -28.53 -32.80
C PRO A 4 -5.46 -28.24 -31.46
N GLU A 5 -4.16 -28.52 -31.35
CA GLU A 5 -3.37 -28.18 -30.16
C GLU A 5 -3.16 -26.66 -30.02
N GLU A 6 -3.01 -25.95 -31.14
CA GLU A 6 -2.88 -24.48 -31.17
C GLU A 6 -4.20 -23.80 -30.80
N HIS A 7 -5.34 -24.35 -31.24
CA HIS A 7 -6.67 -23.89 -30.82
C HIS A 7 -6.92 -24.11 -29.32
N ALA A 8 -6.56 -25.27 -28.79
CA ALA A 8 -6.70 -25.56 -27.36
C ALA A 8 -5.81 -24.65 -26.50
N ARG A 9 -4.59 -24.37 -26.96
CA ARG A 9 -3.67 -23.44 -26.31
C ARG A 9 -4.22 -22.01 -26.31
N LEU A 10 -4.80 -21.56 -27.42
CA LEU A 10 -5.42 -20.23 -27.50
C LEU A 10 -6.63 -20.10 -26.58
N ALA A 11 -7.50 -21.12 -26.54
CA ALA A 11 -8.66 -21.13 -25.64
C ALA A 11 -8.21 -21.02 -24.17
N ARG A 12 -7.19 -21.78 -23.78
CA ARG A 12 -6.64 -21.73 -22.42
C ARG A 12 -6.02 -20.38 -22.07
N LEU A 13 -5.32 -19.74 -23.01
CA LEU A 13 -4.77 -18.40 -22.80
C LEU A 13 -5.86 -17.33 -22.67
N GLN A 14 -6.97 -17.47 -23.40
CA GLN A 14 -8.12 -16.57 -23.28
C GLN A 14 -8.81 -16.72 -21.92
N GLU A 15 -8.95 -17.95 -21.44
CA GLU A 15 -9.50 -18.26 -20.12
C GLU A 15 -8.64 -17.66 -19.00
N ILE A 16 -7.32 -17.89 -19.04
CA ILE A 16 -6.36 -17.32 -18.08
C ILE A 16 -6.44 -15.79 -18.08
N ARG A 17 -6.51 -15.16 -19.27
CA ARG A 17 -6.66 -13.71 -19.38
C ARG A 17 -7.96 -13.21 -18.73
N GLY A 18 -9.07 -13.92 -18.92
CA GLY A 18 -10.35 -13.60 -18.29
C GLY A 18 -10.27 -13.64 -16.76
N SER A 19 -9.71 -14.72 -16.20
CA SER A 19 -9.53 -14.84 -14.74
C SER A 19 -8.60 -13.77 -14.16
N MET A 20 -7.55 -13.38 -14.89
CA MET A 20 -6.66 -12.30 -14.46
C MET A 20 -7.34 -10.93 -14.49
N GLU A 21 -8.28 -10.72 -15.41
CA GLU A 21 -9.04 -9.48 -15.51
C GLU A 21 -10.09 -9.38 -14.40
N GLU A 22 -10.74 -10.49 -14.03
CA GLU A 22 -11.65 -10.56 -12.88
C GLU A 22 -10.93 -10.28 -11.57
N LEU A 23 -9.80 -10.96 -11.31
CA LEU A 23 -8.99 -10.71 -10.11
C LEU A 23 -8.50 -9.26 -10.02
N ARG A 24 -8.17 -8.66 -11.17
CA ARG A 24 -7.81 -7.24 -11.24
C ARG A 24 -9.02 -6.36 -10.90
N ILE A 25 -10.20 -6.65 -11.41
CA ILE A 25 -11.42 -5.89 -11.10
C ILE A 25 -11.76 -5.99 -9.61
N GLU A 26 -11.68 -7.18 -9.01
CA GLU A 26 -11.91 -7.40 -7.58
C GLU A 26 -10.90 -6.63 -6.72
N ALA A 27 -9.61 -6.75 -7.02
CA ALA A 27 -8.55 -6.01 -6.33
C ALA A 27 -8.74 -4.48 -6.46
N LEU A 28 -9.22 -4.01 -7.62
CA LEU A 28 -9.54 -2.59 -7.81
C LEU A 28 -10.81 -2.19 -7.05
N ALA A 29 -11.83 -3.04 -6.99
CA ALA A 29 -13.08 -2.76 -6.26
C ALA A 29 -12.85 -2.65 -4.75
N GLU A 30 -12.03 -3.55 -4.19
CA GLU A 30 -11.67 -3.57 -2.77
C GLU A 30 -10.83 -2.34 -2.36
N ARG A 31 -10.07 -1.78 -3.31
CA ARG A 31 -9.25 -0.58 -3.15
C ARG A 31 -9.91 0.71 -3.67
N GLY A 32 -11.23 0.73 -3.85
CA GLY A 32 -12.00 1.93 -4.21
C GLY A 32 -11.86 2.42 -5.66
N ARG A 33 -11.62 1.51 -6.61
CA ARG A 33 -11.44 1.74 -8.06
C ARG A 33 -10.22 2.58 -8.45
N LYS A 34 -9.22 2.73 -7.58
CA LYS A 34 -7.94 3.36 -7.95
C LYS A 34 -6.99 2.32 -8.53
N THR A 35 -6.65 2.45 -9.82
CA THR A 35 -5.55 1.70 -10.43
C THR A 35 -4.23 2.37 -10.07
N PHE A 36 -3.38 1.66 -9.33
CA PHE A 36 -2.01 2.08 -9.03
C PHE A 36 -1.03 1.41 -9.98
N THR A 37 0.05 2.10 -10.30
CA THR A 37 1.22 1.56 -10.97
C THR A 37 1.95 0.56 -10.05
N THR A 38 2.84 -0.24 -10.64
CA THR A 38 3.73 -1.13 -9.87
C THR A 38 4.56 -0.33 -8.86
N GLU A 39 5.03 0.85 -9.26
CA GLU A 39 5.83 1.74 -8.42
C GLU A 39 5.03 2.23 -7.21
N GLU A 40 3.84 2.77 -7.44
CA GLU A 40 2.94 3.20 -6.35
C GLU A 40 2.56 2.06 -5.40
N THR A 41 2.44 0.83 -5.92
CA THR A 41 2.16 -0.35 -5.10
C THR A 41 3.35 -0.74 -4.24
N LEU A 42 4.56 -0.76 -4.81
CA LEU A 42 5.80 -1.02 -4.06
C LEU A 42 6.05 0.05 -2.99
N GLU A 43 5.78 1.30 -3.32
CA GLU A 43 5.91 2.41 -2.37
C GLU A 43 4.88 2.32 -1.24
N PHE A 44 3.64 1.93 -1.52
CA PHE A 44 2.66 1.64 -0.48
C PHE A 44 3.12 0.53 0.48
N ILE A 45 3.59 -0.61 -0.06
CA ILE A 45 4.10 -1.72 0.76
C ILE A 45 5.25 -1.25 1.64
N ARG A 46 6.22 -0.51 1.06
CA ARG A 46 7.36 0.02 1.80
C ARG A 46 6.94 0.93 2.96
N ARG A 47 5.93 1.76 2.77
CA ARG A 47 5.41 2.66 3.81
C ARG A 47 4.67 1.90 4.91
N GLN A 48 3.90 0.88 4.51
CA GLN A 48 3.21 -0.01 5.45
C GLN A 48 4.20 -0.78 6.33
N ASP A 49 5.26 -1.35 5.74
CA ASP A 49 6.29 -2.08 6.48
C ASP A 49 6.99 -1.17 7.49
N LEU A 50 7.39 0.05 7.07
CA LEU A 50 8.00 1.04 7.97
C LEU A 50 7.08 1.43 9.13
N ALA A 51 5.78 1.64 8.86
CA ALA A 51 4.80 1.94 9.89
C ALA A 51 4.64 0.80 10.89
N ALA A 52 4.58 -0.45 10.41
CA ALA A 52 4.47 -1.64 11.25
C ALA A 52 5.72 -1.80 12.15
N ASP A 53 6.92 -1.66 11.58
CA ASP A 53 8.18 -1.73 12.33
C ASP A 53 8.26 -0.63 13.41
N THR A 54 7.80 0.58 13.09
CA THR A 54 7.77 1.71 14.04
C THR A 54 6.85 1.42 15.22
N VAL A 55 5.62 0.95 14.95
CA VAL A 55 4.65 0.61 16.01
C VAL A 55 5.15 -0.57 16.85
N ALA A 56 5.76 -1.58 16.22
CA ALA A 56 6.38 -2.70 16.92
C ALA A 56 7.51 -2.24 17.84
N SER A 57 8.36 -1.31 17.39
CA SER A 57 9.43 -0.72 18.22
C SER A 57 8.87 0.00 19.44
N TRP A 58 7.83 0.81 19.28
CA TRP A 58 7.17 1.48 20.41
C TRP A 58 6.58 0.48 21.40
N ALA A 59 5.92 -0.56 20.92
CA ALA A 59 5.38 -1.63 21.77
C ALA A 59 6.48 -2.34 22.58
N LEU A 60 7.65 -2.58 21.98
CA LEU A 60 8.81 -3.16 22.67
C LEU A 60 9.37 -2.23 23.76
N GLU A 61 9.27 -0.91 23.56
CA GLU A 61 9.68 0.10 24.54
C GLU A 61 8.58 0.41 25.58
N GLY A 62 7.42 -0.23 25.49
CA GLY A 62 6.26 0.05 26.36
C GLY A 62 5.65 1.44 26.12
N LEU A 63 5.90 2.03 24.94
CA LEU A 63 5.34 3.30 24.52
C LEU A 63 3.97 3.07 23.86
N GLU A 64 2.98 3.80 24.33
CA GLU A 64 1.64 3.80 23.74
C GLU A 64 1.43 5.14 23.02
N PRO A 65 1.56 5.19 21.68
CA PRO A 65 1.37 6.42 20.93
C PRO A 65 -0.08 6.89 21.03
N ASP A 66 -0.28 8.22 21.12
CA ASP A 66 -1.61 8.80 21.10
C ASP A 66 -2.28 8.64 19.71
N SER A 67 -3.60 8.84 19.67
CA SER A 67 -4.38 8.73 18.44
C SER A 67 -3.92 9.70 17.35
N ALA A 68 -3.44 10.89 17.72
CA ALA A 68 -2.97 11.88 16.75
C ALA A 68 -1.62 11.47 16.11
N VAL A 69 -0.79 10.68 16.80
CA VAL A 69 0.42 10.07 16.25
C VAL A 69 0.03 8.94 15.29
N LEU A 70 -0.91 8.08 15.68
CA LEU A 70 -1.38 6.98 14.83
C LEU A 70 -2.04 7.48 13.53
N GLU A 71 -2.86 8.54 13.60
CA GLU A 71 -3.44 9.17 12.41
C GLU A 71 -2.36 9.69 11.46
N ARG A 72 -1.29 10.29 11.98
CA ARG A 72 -0.16 10.77 11.15
C ARG A 72 0.60 9.63 10.48
N VAL A 73 0.79 8.51 11.18
CA VAL A 73 1.39 7.31 10.60
C VAL A 73 0.49 6.76 9.49
N GLN A 74 -0.83 6.74 9.70
CA GLN A 74 -1.78 6.27 8.70
C GLN A 74 -1.79 7.17 7.45
N SER A 75 -1.84 8.50 7.60
CA SER A 75 -1.75 9.44 6.46
C SER A 75 -0.46 9.28 5.66
N TYR A 76 0.66 8.91 6.30
CA TYR A 76 1.89 8.57 5.59
C TYR A 76 1.76 7.29 4.77
N VAL A 77 1.21 6.22 5.36
CA VAL A 77 0.97 4.93 4.67
C VAL A 77 0.07 5.14 3.45
N GLU A 78 -0.96 5.97 3.57
CA GLU A 78 -1.89 6.30 2.49
C GLU A 78 -1.29 7.25 1.44
N GLY A 79 -0.19 7.91 1.77
CA GLY A 79 0.49 8.86 0.89
C GLY A 79 -0.14 10.23 0.80
N GLU A 80 -0.93 10.59 1.81
CA GLU A 80 -1.45 11.94 1.97
C GLU A 80 -0.36 12.91 2.42
N VAL A 81 0.66 12.40 3.12
CA VAL A 81 1.83 13.15 3.60
C VAL A 81 3.12 12.41 3.31
N VAL A 82 4.20 13.15 3.06
CA VAL A 82 5.56 12.59 2.93
C VAL A 82 6.29 12.58 4.27
N ILE A 83 7.33 11.75 4.41
CA ILE A 83 8.02 11.57 5.68
C ILE A 83 8.72 12.86 6.15
N GLU A 84 9.20 13.67 5.20
CA GLU A 84 9.86 14.95 5.44
C GLU A 84 8.91 15.92 6.15
N GLU A 85 7.65 15.97 5.72
CA GLU A 85 6.63 16.81 6.35
C GLU A 85 6.34 16.37 7.79
N LEU A 86 6.32 15.06 8.05
CA LEU A 86 6.15 14.53 9.39
C LEU A 86 7.34 14.90 10.31
N ILE A 87 8.57 14.83 9.80
CA ILE A 87 9.78 15.23 10.51
C ILE A 87 9.75 16.73 10.83
N GLU A 88 9.37 17.57 9.87
CA GLU A 88 9.24 19.02 10.07
C GLU A 88 8.18 19.36 11.13
N GLN A 89 7.03 18.68 11.09
CA GLN A 89 5.97 18.86 12.10
C GLN A 89 6.42 18.44 13.49
N ALA A 90 7.11 17.30 13.61
CA ALA A 90 7.66 16.83 14.87
C ALA A 90 8.71 17.81 15.43
N THR A 91 9.60 18.31 14.56
CA THR A 91 10.63 19.29 14.91
C THR A 91 10.03 20.61 15.39
N ARG A 92 8.99 21.10 14.71
CA ARG A 92 8.24 22.29 15.14
C ARG A 92 7.60 22.12 16.51
N ARG A 93 6.99 20.97 16.79
CA ARG A 93 6.41 20.67 18.12
C ARG A 93 7.46 20.61 19.22
N ALA A 94 8.59 19.93 18.97
CA ALA A 94 9.68 19.88 19.93
C ALA A 94 10.27 21.27 20.22
N SER A 95 10.29 22.14 19.20
CA SER A 95 10.80 23.52 19.32
C SER A 95 9.82 24.49 19.98
N ALA A 96 8.51 24.19 19.94
CA ALA A 96 7.46 25.05 20.48
C ALA A 96 7.35 25.01 22.02
N GLY A 97 7.99 24.03 22.67
CA GLY A 97 7.90 23.84 24.12
C GLY A 97 6.51 23.34 24.58
N PRO A 98 6.40 22.81 25.82
CA PRO A 98 5.11 22.40 26.39
C PRO A 98 4.19 23.59 26.67
#